data_AF-A0AAU2YYI5-F1
#
_entry.id   AF-A0AAU2YYI5-F1
#
_cell.length_a   1.000
_cell.length_b   1.000
_cell.length_c   1.000
_cell.angle_alpha   90.00
_cell.angle_beta   90.00
_cell.angle_gamma   90.00
#
_symmetry.space_group_name_H-M   'P 1'
#
loop_
_entity.id
_entity.type
_entity.pdbx_description
1 polymer ?
#
loop_
_entity_poly.entity_id
_entity_poly.type
_entity_poly.pdbx_seq_one_letter_code
_entity_poly.pdbx_strand_id
1 'polypeptide(L)'
;MNPPRERPAPHVPGRFTTPAGLVRAMNRVRGTAPDTRLRAIAALAGPGLSASTLSRILAGHQIPTAEQLTAFAAACQASDEATAALLAGHDRVLNSPPPQPSYPCAYAEEEAGSQWDDAPWLPAELDWYDQQLRDEKEVDFQRLVDEAEAHLDKLQDDERAQHTGPGAPAAGHGTDSPGGMEGVLAGRFRAALRP
;
A
#
# COMPACT_ATOMS: atom_id res chain seq x y z
N MET A 1 22.19 16.51 -15.97
CA MET A 1 21.80 17.50 -14.93
C MET A 1 20.52 17.00 -14.31
N ASN A 2 20.54 16.60 -13.03
CA ASN A 2 19.29 16.32 -12.30
C ASN A 2 18.65 17.66 -11.92
N PRO A 3 17.33 17.84 -12.10
CA PRO A 3 16.66 19.03 -11.64
C PRO A 3 16.80 19.15 -10.11
N PRO A 4 16.92 20.38 -9.57
CA PRO A 4 16.92 20.58 -8.13
C PRO A 4 15.60 20.04 -7.57
N ARG A 5 15.68 19.12 -6.59
CA ARG A 5 14.50 18.63 -5.86
C ARG A 5 13.78 19.85 -5.29
N GLU A 6 12.53 20.06 -5.71
CA GLU A 6 11.66 21.06 -5.12
C GLU A 6 11.62 20.85 -3.61
N ARG A 7 11.96 21.90 -2.85
CA ARG A 7 11.91 21.83 -1.39
C ARG A 7 10.45 21.75 -0.97
N PRO A 8 10.10 20.84 -0.05
CA PRO A 8 8.79 20.87 0.60
C PRO A 8 8.57 22.24 1.24
N ALA A 9 7.35 22.77 1.14
CA ALA A 9 6.98 24.01 1.81
C ALA A 9 7.21 23.88 3.34
N PRO A 10 7.61 24.97 4.03
CA PRO A 10 7.79 24.96 5.48
C PRO A 10 6.52 24.46 6.19
N HIS A 11 6.63 23.45 7.05
CA HIS A 11 5.49 22.89 7.78
C HIS A 11 5.31 23.58 9.14
N VAL A 12 4.12 24.12 9.37
CA VAL A 12 3.67 24.59 10.69
C VAL A 12 2.84 23.50 11.35
N PRO A 13 3.26 22.95 12.50
CA PRO A 13 2.48 21.97 13.23
C PRO A 13 1.12 22.53 13.68
N GLY A 14 0.05 21.75 13.49
CA GLY A 14 -1.26 22.04 14.04
C GLY A 14 -1.33 21.87 15.57
N ARG A 15 -2.53 21.98 16.14
CA ARG A 15 -2.76 21.79 17.58
C ARG A 15 -2.55 20.33 17.98
N PHE A 16 -1.76 20.10 19.05
CA PHE A 16 -1.60 18.81 19.70
C PHE A 16 -1.51 18.98 21.22
N THR A 17 -1.86 17.92 21.95
CA THR A 17 -1.89 17.90 23.44
C THR A 17 -1.26 16.64 24.04
N THR A 18 -0.75 15.73 23.22
CA THR A 18 -0.18 14.45 23.69
C THR A 18 1.31 14.33 23.35
N PRO A 19 2.10 13.55 24.12
CA PRO A 19 3.50 13.29 23.80
C PRO A 19 3.69 12.68 22.39
N ALA A 20 2.82 11.75 21.99
CA ALA A 20 2.84 11.18 20.64
C ALA A 20 2.53 12.23 19.55
N GLY A 21 1.67 13.20 19.85
CA GLY A 21 1.41 14.33 18.98
C GLY A 21 2.64 15.23 18.79
N LEU A 22 3.37 15.51 19.87
CA LEU A 22 4.63 16.26 19.82
C LEU A 22 5.67 15.54 18.95
N VAL A 23 5.84 14.23 19.12
CA VAL A 23 6.75 13.42 18.29
C VAL A 23 6.37 13.47 16.82
N ARG A 24 5.08 13.35 16.49
CA ARG A 24 4.59 13.49 15.11
C ARG A 24 4.89 14.88 14.53
N ALA A 25 4.65 15.93 15.31
CA ALA A 25 4.95 17.30 14.92
C ALA A 25 6.45 17.50 14.61
N MET A 26 7.34 17.04 15.51
CA MET A 26 8.79 17.12 15.30
C MET A 26 9.24 16.34 14.05
N ASN A 27 8.70 15.14 13.82
CA ASN A 27 9.03 14.35 12.63
C ASN A 27 8.58 15.04 11.33
N ARG A 28 7.45 15.77 11.33
CA ARG A 28 7.01 16.57 10.18
C ARG A 28 7.92 17.76 9.92
N VAL A 29 8.30 18.51 10.96
CA VAL A 29 9.27 19.62 10.84
C VAL A 29 10.61 19.12 10.33
N ARG A 30 11.08 17.96 10.81
CA ARG A 30 12.28 17.30 10.29
C ARG A 30 12.14 16.97 8.79
N GLY A 31 10.98 16.52 8.35
CA GLY A 31 10.72 16.16 6.95
C GLY A 31 10.85 17.35 5.98
N THR A 32 10.69 18.58 6.47
CA THR A 32 10.86 19.80 5.69
C THR A 32 12.26 20.43 5.81
N ALA A 33 13.13 19.86 6.64
CA ALA A 33 14.47 20.38 6.88
C ALA A 33 15.41 20.13 5.68
N PRO A 34 16.48 20.94 5.51
CA PRO A 34 17.46 20.74 4.44
C PRO A 34 18.19 19.39 4.51
N ASP A 35 18.41 18.85 5.73
CA ASP A 35 18.95 17.51 5.96
C ASP A 35 18.09 16.79 7.00
N THR A 36 17.59 15.61 6.65
CA THR A 36 16.73 14.78 7.52
C THR A 36 17.52 13.83 8.41
N ARG A 37 18.84 13.69 8.19
CA ARG A 37 19.70 12.78 8.94
C ARG A 37 19.91 13.31 10.36
N LEU A 38 19.62 12.47 11.35
CA LEU A 38 19.73 12.82 12.77
C LEU A 38 21.11 13.38 13.17
N ARG A 39 22.19 12.82 12.60
CA ARG A 39 23.55 13.29 12.88
C ARG A 39 23.79 14.71 12.38
N ALA A 40 23.25 15.08 11.23
CA ALA A 40 23.40 16.42 10.67
C ALA A 40 22.63 17.45 11.52
N ILE A 41 21.38 17.12 11.88
CA ILE A 41 20.55 17.96 12.75
C ILE A 41 21.19 18.16 14.13
N ALA A 42 21.68 17.08 14.74
CA ALA A 42 22.36 17.16 16.04
C ALA A 42 23.65 18.01 15.98
N ALA A 43 24.42 17.90 14.90
CA ALA A 43 25.62 18.73 14.72
C ALA A 43 25.26 20.23 14.62
N LEU A 44 24.16 20.57 13.96
CA LEU A 44 23.68 21.95 13.83
C LEU A 44 23.03 22.49 15.10
N ALA A 45 22.35 21.63 15.88
CA ALA A 45 21.71 21.99 17.14
C ALA A 45 22.70 22.30 18.27
N GLY A 46 23.97 21.88 18.13
CA GLY A 46 25.03 22.14 19.10
C GLY A 46 25.04 21.17 20.30
N PRO A 47 25.81 21.48 21.36
CA PRO A 47 26.10 20.54 22.44
C PRO A 47 24.88 20.13 23.29
N GLY A 48 23.77 20.87 23.23
CA GLY A 48 22.56 20.58 23.99
C GLY A 48 21.68 19.45 23.43
N LEU A 49 21.93 19.00 22.19
CA LEU A 49 21.09 18.01 21.51
C LEU A 49 21.92 16.98 20.74
N SER A 50 22.37 15.93 21.45
CA SER A 50 23.08 14.81 20.82
C SER A 50 22.17 14.00 19.88
N ALA A 51 22.75 13.31 18.90
CA ALA A 51 22.01 12.44 17.98
C ALA A 51 21.28 11.29 18.72
N SER A 52 21.86 10.77 19.81
CA SER A 52 21.24 9.74 20.64
C SER A 52 20.01 10.29 21.38
N THR A 53 20.15 11.47 21.99
CA THR A 53 19.04 12.18 22.65
C THR A 53 17.91 12.46 21.66
N LEU A 54 18.24 12.99 20.47
CA LEU A 54 17.26 13.24 19.42
C LEU A 54 16.55 11.95 18.97
N SER A 55 17.27 10.83 18.85
CA SER A 55 16.67 9.54 18.53
C SER A 55 15.68 9.08 19.59
N ARG A 56 16.01 9.23 20.89
CA ARG A 56 15.10 8.87 21.99
C ARG A 56 13.85 9.74 22.02
N ILE A 57 14.02 11.04 21.78
CA ILE A 57 12.91 11.99 21.68
C ILE A 57 11.98 11.61 20.52
N LEU A 58 12.52 11.39 19.32
CA LEU A 58 11.72 11.09 18.12
C LEU A 58 11.10 9.68 18.13
N ALA A 59 11.58 8.78 18.99
CA ALA A 59 10.94 7.50 19.28
C ALA A 59 9.87 7.60 20.39
N GLY A 60 9.71 8.76 21.03
CA GLY A 60 8.76 8.96 22.12
C GLY A 60 9.20 8.40 23.48
N HIS A 61 10.47 8.01 23.62
CA HIS A 61 11.03 7.51 24.89
C HIS A 61 11.45 8.63 25.85
N GLN A 62 11.45 9.88 25.41
CA GLN A 62 11.84 11.03 26.20
C GLN A 62 11.06 12.28 25.76
N ILE A 63 10.57 13.07 26.72
CA ILE A 63 9.99 14.37 26.46
C ILE A 63 11.13 15.40 26.33
N PRO A 64 11.24 16.15 25.23
CA PRO A 64 12.29 17.15 25.04
C PRO A 64 12.05 18.36 25.95
N THR A 65 13.12 19.05 26.35
CA THR A 65 13.00 20.36 27.02
C THR A 65 12.68 21.46 26.01
N ALA A 66 12.23 22.63 26.49
CA ALA A 66 12.00 23.80 25.63
C ALA A 66 13.28 24.22 24.88
N GLU A 67 14.45 24.20 25.56
CA GLU A 67 15.75 24.49 24.94
C GLU A 67 16.12 23.48 23.85
N GLN A 68 15.80 22.20 24.05
CA GLN A 68 16.02 21.17 23.03
C GLN A 68 15.11 21.37 21.82
N LEU A 69 13.87 21.81 22.04
CA LEU A 69 12.93 22.12 20.96
C LEU A 69 13.36 23.34 20.14
N THR A 70 13.86 24.40 20.79
CA THR A 70 14.38 25.58 20.07
C THR A 70 15.65 25.24 19.29
N ALA A 71 16.59 24.50 19.90
CA ALA A 71 17.79 24.04 19.21
C ALA A 71 17.46 23.12 18.02
N PHE A 72 16.49 22.21 18.18
CA PHE A 72 16.00 21.35 17.10
C PHE A 72 15.35 22.16 15.97
N ALA A 73 14.47 23.11 16.29
CA ALA A 73 13.78 23.93 15.31
C ALA A 73 14.76 24.80 14.51
N ALA A 74 15.73 25.42 15.19
CA ALA A 74 16.81 26.17 14.56
C ALA A 74 17.66 25.29 13.63
N ALA A 75 18.04 24.08 14.07
CA ALA A 75 18.79 23.14 13.25
C ALA A 75 18.00 22.67 12.00
N CYS A 76 16.68 22.58 12.10
CA CYS A 76 15.80 22.27 10.97
C CYS A 76 15.50 23.48 10.07
N GLN A 77 15.96 24.69 10.43
CA GLN A 77 15.58 25.95 9.79
C GLN A 77 14.05 26.12 9.73
N ALA A 78 13.37 25.70 10.80
CA ALA A 78 11.92 25.87 10.92
C ALA A 78 11.57 27.36 11.03
N SER A 79 10.37 27.74 10.57
CA SER A 79 9.88 29.11 10.73
C SER A 79 9.66 29.44 12.21
N ASP A 80 9.65 30.73 12.54
CA ASP A 80 9.33 31.22 13.90
C ASP A 80 7.96 30.72 14.35
N GLU A 81 6.99 30.68 13.43
CA GLU A 81 5.64 30.16 13.68
C GLU A 81 5.66 28.66 14.02
N ALA A 82 6.43 27.86 13.28
CA ALA A 82 6.57 26.43 13.56
C ALA A 82 7.25 26.18 14.91
N THR A 83 8.25 27.01 15.25
CA THR A 83 8.94 26.96 16.55
C THR A 83 7.99 27.31 17.69
N ALA A 84 7.21 28.39 17.54
CA ALA A 84 6.20 28.80 18.51
C ALA A 84 5.12 27.73 18.69
N ALA A 85 4.67 27.10 17.60
CA ALA A 85 3.69 26.02 17.64
C ALA A 85 4.22 24.77 18.39
N LEU A 86 5.49 24.40 18.19
CA LEU A 86 6.13 23.31 18.93
C LEU A 86 6.21 23.62 20.42
N LEU A 87 6.63 24.83 20.80
CA LEU A 87 6.73 25.25 22.20
C LEU A 87 5.36 25.31 22.88
N ALA A 88 4.36 25.90 22.22
CA ALA A 88 2.99 25.95 22.74
C ALA A 88 2.37 24.55 22.85
N GLY A 89 2.67 23.64 21.93
CA GLY A 89 2.25 22.25 22.02
C GLY A 89 2.97 21.50 23.15
N HIS A 90 4.26 21.72 23.34
CA HIS A 90 5.02 21.16 24.47
C HIS A 90 4.49 21.63 25.83
N ASP A 91 4.19 22.92 25.99
CA ASP A 91 3.59 23.46 27.20
C ASP A 91 2.24 22.79 27.50
N ARG A 92 1.41 22.62 26.48
CA ARG A 92 0.15 21.87 26.59
C ARG A 92 0.39 20.42 26.98
N VAL A 93 1.41 19.74 26.47
CA VAL A 93 1.71 18.35 26.85
C VAL A 93 2.11 18.24 28.32
N LEU A 94 2.90 19.19 28.83
CA LEU A 94 3.33 19.20 30.24
C LEU A 94 2.20 19.59 31.20
N ASN A 95 1.36 20.54 30.79
CA ASN A 95 0.29 21.09 31.62
C ASN A 95 -1.09 20.46 31.36
N SER A 96 -1.19 19.50 30.44
CA SER A 96 -2.48 18.86 30.17
C SER A 96 -2.91 18.06 31.40
N PRO A 97 -4.18 18.21 31.83
CA PRO A 97 -4.76 17.28 32.77
C PRO A 97 -4.52 15.85 32.27
N PRO A 98 -4.18 14.90 33.16
CA PRO A 98 -4.10 13.51 32.76
C PRO A 98 -5.38 13.15 32.02
N PRO A 99 -5.30 12.38 30.92
CA PRO A 99 -6.49 11.97 30.19
C PRO A 99 -7.45 11.38 31.21
N GLN A 100 -8.66 11.96 31.28
CA GLN A 100 -9.70 11.44 32.17
C GLN A 100 -9.82 9.96 31.83
N PRO A 101 -9.72 9.04 32.82
CA PRO A 101 -9.94 7.64 32.56
C PRO A 101 -11.29 7.56 31.86
N SER A 102 -11.29 7.14 30.60
CA SER A 102 -12.52 6.99 29.83
C SER A 102 -13.42 6.13 30.68
N TYR A 103 -14.56 6.68 31.11
CA TYR A 103 -15.56 5.91 31.84
C TYR A 103 -15.79 4.62 31.04
N PRO A 104 -15.78 3.43 31.65
CA PRO A 104 -15.88 2.16 30.94
C PRO A 104 -17.19 2.02 30.11
N CYS A 105 -18.12 2.95 30.24
CA CYS A 105 -19.28 3.10 29.38
C CYS A 105 -18.92 3.53 27.94
N ALA A 106 -17.77 4.19 27.70
CA ALA A 106 -17.32 4.54 26.35
C ALA A 106 -16.86 3.30 25.56
N TYR A 107 -16.35 2.26 26.24
CA TYR A 107 -16.05 0.97 25.61
C TYR A 107 -17.31 0.25 25.13
N ALA A 108 -18.44 0.42 25.82
CA ALA A 108 -19.72 -0.19 25.42
C ALA A 108 -20.31 0.43 24.14
N GLU A 109 -19.93 1.66 23.77
CA GLU A 109 -20.40 2.32 22.54
C GLU A 109 -19.38 2.24 21.38
N GLU A 110 -18.06 2.19 21.63
CA GLU A 110 -17.06 2.00 20.57
C GLU A 110 -16.92 0.53 20.09
N GLU A 111 -17.11 -0.47 20.96
CA GLU A 111 -17.19 -1.87 20.51
C GLU A 111 -18.51 -2.18 19.79
N ALA A 112 -19.57 -1.42 20.04
CA ALA A 112 -20.81 -1.53 19.25
C ALA A 112 -20.67 -0.98 17.82
N GLY A 113 -19.57 -0.32 17.48
CA GLY A 113 -19.27 0.13 16.11
C GLY A 113 -18.36 -0.82 15.32
N SER A 114 -17.52 -1.62 16.00
CA SER A 114 -16.57 -2.56 15.36
C SER A 114 -16.91 -4.03 15.56
N GLN A 115 -17.81 -4.37 16.48
CA GLN A 115 -18.34 -5.74 16.67
C GLN A 115 -19.60 -6.00 15.83
N TRP A 116 -19.73 -5.37 14.66
CA TRP A 116 -20.66 -5.84 13.63
C TRP A 116 -19.97 -6.59 12.50
N ASP A 117 -18.63 -6.49 12.39
CA ASP A 117 -17.88 -7.17 11.33
C ASP A 117 -17.41 -8.59 11.71
N ASP A 118 -17.40 -8.94 13.01
CA ASP A 118 -17.02 -10.27 13.52
C ASP A 118 -18.14 -10.88 14.38
N ALA A 119 -19.37 -10.74 13.92
CA ALA A 119 -20.54 -11.39 14.49
C ALA A 119 -20.79 -12.76 13.82
N PRO A 120 -20.33 -13.90 14.38
CA PRO A 120 -20.72 -15.25 13.93
C PRO A 120 -22.21 -15.59 14.19
N TRP A 121 -23.03 -14.58 14.48
CA TRP A 121 -24.45 -14.70 14.78
C TRP A 121 -25.35 -14.02 13.74
N LEU A 122 -24.80 -13.41 12.68
CA LEU A 122 -25.59 -13.16 11.48
C LEU A 122 -25.75 -14.49 10.72
N PRO A 123 -26.98 -14.89 10.37
CA PRO A 123 -27.19 -16.11 9.59
C PRO A 123 -26.40 -16.00 8.28
N ALA A 124 -25.83 -17.13 7.83
CA ALA A 124 -25.00 -17.29 6.65
C ALA A 124 -25.70 -16.95 5.31
N GLU A 125 -26.75 -16.15 5.32
CA GLU A 125 -27.58 -15.80 4.16
C GLU A 125 -27.04 -14.58 3.36
N LEU A 126 -25.89 -14.02 3.73
CA LEU A 126 -25.21 -12.97 2.94
C LEU A 126 -24.23 -13.51 1.88
N ASP A 127 -24.24 -14.82 1.60
CA ASP A 127 -23.38 -15.47 0.59
C ASP A 127 -23.79 -15.10 -0.85
N TRP A 128 -25.07 -14.83 -1.11
CA TRP A 128 -25.57 -14.76 -2.48
C TRP A 128 -25.04 -13.56 -3.27
N TYR A 129 -24.84 -12.40 -2.63
CA TYR A 129 -24.26 -11.22 -3.29
C TYR A 129 -22.77 -11.40 -3.60
N ASP A 130 -22.02 -12.02 -2.69
CA ASP A 130 -20.60 -12.32 -2.90
C ASP A 130 -20.39 -13.44 -3.93
N GLN A 131 -21.35 -14.38 -4.01
CA GLN A 131 -21.41 -15.40 -5.04
C GLN A 131 -21.71 -14.77 -6.40
N GLN A 132 -22.72 -13.90 -6.50
CA GLN A 132 -23.04 -13.18 -7.73
C GLN A 132 -21.86 -12.33 -8.23
N LEU A 133 -21.18 -11.60 -7.33
CA LEU A 133 -20.02 -10.79 -7.70
C LEU A 133 -18.84 -11.64 -8.19
N ARG A 134 -18.69 -12.87 -7.69
CA ARG A 134 -17.69 -13.82 -8.19
C ARG A 134 -18.08 -14.37 -9.56
N ASP A 135 -19.33 -14.74 -9.75
CA ASP A 135 -19.82 -15.27 -11.03
C ASP A 135 -19.69 -14.21 -12.15
N GLU A 136 -20.02 -12.95 -11.87
CA GLU A 136 -19.85 -11.85 -12.84
C GLU A 136 -18.37 -11.64 -13.23
N LYS A 137 -17.46 -11.72 -12.26
CA LYS A 137 -16.01 -11.62 -12.52
C LYS A 137 -15.48 -12.80 -13.33
N GLU A 138 -15.98 -14.00 -13.07
CA GLU A 138 -15.59 -15.21 -13.81
C GLU A 138 -16.06 -15.11 -15.27
N VAL A 139 -17.27 -14.61 -15.52
CA VAL A 139 -17.78 -14.39 -16.88
C VAL A 139 -16.93 -13.37 -17.64
N ASP A 140 -16.58 -12.26 -16.99
CA ASP A 140 -15.70 -11.25 -17.61
C ASP A 140 -14.29 -11.81 -17.89
N PHE A 141 -13.76 -12.64 -16.98
CA PHE A 141 -12.49 -13.31 -17.16
C PHE A 141 -12.53 -14.31 -18.33
N GLN A 142 -13.58 -15.14 -18.41
CA GLN A 142 -13.76 -16.10 -19.49
C GLN A 142 -13.87 -15.41 -20.86
N ARG A 143 -14.59 -14.29 -20.94
CA ARG A 143 -14.67 -13.49 -22.17
C ARG A 143 -13.29 -13.01 -22.64
N LEU A 144 -12.44 -12.59 -21.71
CA LEU A 144 -11.05 -12.16 -21.98
C LEU A 144 -10.19 -13.33 -22.49
N VAL A 145 -10.37 -14.52 -21.93
CA VAL A 145 -9.67 -15.73 -22.38
C VAL A 145 -10.10 -16.10 -23.80
N ASP A 146 -11.41 -16.14 -24.07
CA ASP A 146 -11.95 -16.49 -25.39
C ASP A 146 -11.48 -15.49 -26.47
N GLU A 147 -11.43 -14.19 -26.14
CA GLU A 147 -10.90 -13.15 -27.04
C GLU A 147 -9.41 -13.34 -27.34
N ALA A 148 -8.62 -13.70 -26.33
CA ALA A 148 -7.20 -13.98 -26.49
C ALA A 148 -6.96 -15.23 -27.36
N GLU A 149 -7.73 -16.29 -27.16
CA GLU A 149 -7.66 -17.52 -27.97
C GLU A 149 -8.02 -17.24 -29.43
N ALA A 150 -9.11 -16.53 -29.69
CA ALA A 150 -9.51 -16.14 -31.05
C ALA A 150 -8.44 -15.30 -31.77
N HIS A 151 -7.72 -14.44 -31.02
CA HIS A 151 -6.60 -13.67 -31.56
C HIS A 151 -5.40 -14.57 -31.93
N LEU A 152 -5.12 -15.61 -31.14
CA LEU A 152 -4.05 -16.57 -31.44
C LEU A 152 -4.39 -17.43 -32.66
N ASP A 153 -5.63 -17.91 -32.78
CA ASP A 153 -6.08 -18.66 -33.96
C ASP A 153 -5.91 -17.85 -35.24
N LYS A 154 -6.28 -16.56 -35.21
CA LYS A 154 -6.11 -15.65 -36.35
C LYS A 154 -4.64 -15.49 -36.74
N LEU A 155 -3.74 -15.35 -35.77
CA LEU A 155 -2.29 -15.27 -36.05
C LEU A 155 -1.78 -16.58 -36.69
N GLN A 156 -2.27 -17.73 -36.24
CA GLN A 156 -1.88 -19.03 -36.79
C GLN A 156 -2.40 -19.23 -38.22
N ASP A 157 -3.61 -18.77 -38.52
CA ASP A 157 -4.15 -18.79 -39.88
C ASP A 157 -3.41 -17.82 -40.81
N ASP A 158 -3.06 -16.63 -40.34
CA ASP A 158 -2.24 -15.67 -41.07
C ASP A 158 -0.84 -16.23 -41.37
N GLU A 159 -0.23 -16.93 -40.42
CA GLU A 159 1.05 -17.65 -40.60
C GLU A 159 0.90 -18.75 -41.67
N ARG A 160 -0.15 -19.58 -41.59
CA ARG A 160 -0.41 -20.61 -42.61
C ARG A 160 -0.66 -20.03 -43.99
N ALA A 161 -1.39 -18.93 -44.10
CA ALA A 161 -1.64 -18.25 -45.37
C ALA A 161 -0.36 -17.70 -46.00
N GLN A 162 0.57 -17.19 -45.20
CA GLN A 162 1.90 -16.75 -45.67
C GLN A 162 2.75 -17.91 -46.20
N HIS A 163 2.64 -19.10 -45.59
CA HIS A 163 3.36 -20.29 -46.03
C HIS A 163 2.70 -21.04 -47.19
N THR A 164 1.41 -20.79 -47.46
CA THR A 164 0.63 -21.43 -48.53
C THR A 164 0.42 -20.45 -49.68
N GLY A 165 1.50 -20.11 -50.39
CA GLY A 165 1.46 -19.17 -51.51
C GLY A 165 0.51 -19.60 -52.66
N PRO A 166 0.02 -18.66 -53.48
CA PRO A 166 -0.89 -18.93 -54.60
C PRO A 166 -0.10 -19.58 -55.75
N GLY A 167 0.10 -20.89 -55.70
CA GLY A 167 0.88 -21.57 -56.72
C GLY A 167 1.00 -23.07 -56.55
N ALA A 168 -0.10 -23.81 -56.72
CA ALA A 168 -0.02 -25.20 -57.17
C ALA A 168 -1.27 -25.56 -57.97
N PRO A 169 -1.15 -25.78 -59.30
CA PRO A 169 -2.27 -26.09 -60.17
C PRO A 169 -2.81 -27.51 -59.91
N ALA A 170 -4.11 -27.64 -60.17
CA ALA A 170 -4.80 -28.91 -60.33
C ALA A 170 -4.09 -29.81 -61.36
N ALA A 171 -3.64 -30.98 -60.93
CA ALA A 171 -3.42 -32.14 -61.79
C ALA A 171 -3.98 -33.34 -61.05
N GLY A 172 -5.02 -33.94 -61.63
CA GLY A 172 -5.73 -35.06 -61.03
C GLY A 172 -5.04 -36.41 -61.23
N HIS A 173 -5.86 -37.43 -60.96
CA HIS A 173 -5.82 -38.83 -61.42
C HIS A 173 -5.32 -39.90 -60.41
N GLY A 174 -6.19 -40.91 -60.20
CA GLY A 174 -5.84 -42.27 -59.77
C GLY A 174 -6.11 -42.57 -58.28
N THR A 175 -7.30 -43.03 -57.88
CA THR A 175 -7.78 -44.44 -57.81
C THR A 175 -7.49 -45.16 -56.49
N ASP A 176 -8.58 -45.69 -55.91
CA ASP A 176 -8.70 -46.96 -55.17
C ASP A 176 -7.75 -47.28 -54.00
N SER A 177 -8.28 -47.25 -52.77
CA SER A 177 -8.82 -48.48 -52.17
C SER A 177 -9.33 -48.27 -50.73
N PRO A 178 -10.35 -49.05 -50.32
CA PRO A 178 -10.94 -49.00 -48.98
C PRO A 178 -10.26 -50.02 -48.05
N GLY A 179 -10.26 -49.74 -46.74
CA GLY A 179 -9.96 -50.80 -45.77
C GLY A 179 -9.54 -50.34 -44.39
N GLY A 180 -10.51 -50.31 -43.48
CA GLY A 180 -10.38 -51.09 -42.26
C GLY A 180 -9.83 -50.40 -41.00
N MET A 181 -10.70 -50.40 -39.99
CA MET A 181 -10.43 -50.88 -38.61
C MET A 181 -9.55 -49.96 -37.75
N GLU A 182 -10.14 -49.25 -36.78
CA GLU A 182 -10.40 -49.70 -35.38
C GLU A 182 -9.31 -49.27 -34.39
N GLY A 183 -9.75 -48.97 -33.17
CA GLY A 183 -8.93 -48.66 -31.98
C GLY A 183 -9.03 -47.19 -31.59
N VAL A 184 -9.97 -46.74 -30.74
CA VAL A 184 -10.21 -47.10 -29.33
C VAL A 184 -8.92 -47.12 -28.49
N LEU A 185 -8.90 -46.25 -27.47
CA LEU A 185 -8.26 -46.31 -26.13
C LEU A 185 -7.64 -44.93 -25.80
N ALA A 186 -8.30 -44.07 -25.00
CA ALA A 186 -8.45 -44.13 -23.54
C ALA A 186 -7.16 -43.82 -22.75
N GLY A 187 -7.25 -42.86 -21.82
CA GLY A 187 -6.32 -42.71 -20.69
C GLY A 187 -5.90 -41.25 -20.42
N ARG A 188 -6.70 -40.46 -19.67
CA ARG A 188 -6.54 -40.20 -18.22
C ARG A 188 -5.10 -39.86 -17.79
N PHE A 189 -4.79 -38.56 -17.73
CA PHE A 189 -3.76 -38.04 -16.84
C PHE A 189 -4.43 -37.34 -15.64
N ARG A 190 -4.30 -37.96 -14.47
CA ARG A 190 -4.72 -37.42 -13.18
C ARG A 190 -3.47 -36.84 -12.52
N ALA A 191 -3.39 -35.52 -12.42
CA ALA A 191 -2.41 -34.85 -11.58
C ALA A 191 -2.76 -35.07 -10.11
N ALA A 192 -1.82 -35.59 -9.33
CA ALA A 192 -1.87 -35.59 -7.88
C ALA A 192 -0.62 -34.85 -7.39
N LEU A 193 -0.78 -33.56 -7.11
CA LEU A 193 0.06 -32.83 -6.18
C LEU A 193 -0.36 -33.24 -4.77
N ARG A 194 0.58 -33.75 -3.98
CA ARG A 194 0.46 -33.88 -2.52
C ARG A 194 1.46 -32.91 -1.86
N PRO A 195 1.14 -32.43 -0.64
CA PRO A 195 1.72 -31.27 0.01
C PRO A 195 3.13 -31.50 0.57
#